data_AF-A0A7L8D6U5-F1
#
_entry.id   AF-A0A7L8D6U5-F1
#
_cell.length_a   1.000
_cell.length_b   1.000
_cell.length_c   1.000
_cell.angle_alpha   90.00
_cell.angle_beta   90.00
_cell.angle_gamma   90.00
#
_symmetry.space_group_name_H-M   'P 1'
#
loop_
_entity.id
_entity.type
_entity.pdbx_description
1 polymer ?
#
loop_
_entity_poly.entity_id
_entity_poly.type
_entity_poly.pdbx_seq_one_letter_code
_entity_poly.pdbx_strand_id
1 'polypeptide(L)'
;MRPPSCEVCGVDLDDTADRLVTFVLARGSGRSTAARAERAVGHPENQGWFCDVHVAAARALSATSTLADAVRAARSGDASGMPEPSPPPADPAEPSWETVAQSLRSTLPALAAAIGLDDVRPVTESTREWTPMDGAGPPWCPYIDRVTTVIEHDGARVSLAIERAHWNDDELARADVRLAVDAPGVAASVSVARGPGGDSVGEVRGVDALPEGARSLVREALSAQQPPLED
;
A
#
# COMPACT_ATOMS: atom_id res chain seq x y z
N MET A 1 20.68 -9.11 -18.65
CA MET A 1 19.92 -9.98 -17.72
C MET A 1 19.16 -10.99 -18.57
N ARG A 2 19.00 -12.23 -18.12
CA ARG A 2 18.15 -13.20 -18.85
C ARG A 2 16.68 -12.75 -18.67
N PRO A 3 15.85 -12.75 -19.72
CA PRO A 3 14.42 -12.50 -19.58
C PRO A 3 13.80 -13.49 -18.59
N PRO A 4 12.72 -13.12 -17.89
CA PRO A 4 11.97 -14.09 -17.11
C PRO A 4 11.36 -15.14 -18.03
N SER A 5 11.22 -16.36 -17.54
CA SER A 5 10.69 -17.48 -18.31
C SER A 5 9.41 -18.01 -17.67
N CYS A 6 8.47 -18.50 -18.47
CA CYS A 6 7.25 -19.10 -17.96
C CYS A 6 7.54 -20.33 -17.07
N GLU A 7 6.96 -20.38 -15.86
CA GLU A 7 7.13 -21.49 -14.90
C GLU A 7 6.63 -22.85 -15.41
N VAL A 8 5.71 -22.83 -16.38
CA VAL A 8 5.10 -24.03 -16.96
C VAL A 8 5.93 -24.57 -18.11
N CYS A 9 6.23 -23.74 -19.12
CA CYS A 9 6.83 -24.17 -20.39
C CYS A 9 8.24 -23.63 -20.66
N GLY A 10 8.77 -22.74 -19.82
CA GLY A 10 10.13 -22.20 -19.94
C GLY A 10 10.36 -21.21 -21.08
N VAL A 11 9.30 -20.77 -21.79
CA VAL A 11 9.39 -19.71 -22.81
C VAL A 11 9.79 -18.39 -22.15
N ASP A 12 10.81 -17.74 -22.70
CA ASP A 12 11.26 -16.42 -22.29
C ASP A 12 10.16 -15.37 -22.60
N LEU A 13 9.96 -14.41 -21.71
CA LEU A 13 8.95 -13.37 -21.79
C LEU A 13 9.59 -12.04 -22.19
N ASP A 14 9.09 -11.42 -23.26
CA ASP A 14 9.56 -10.12 -23.73
C ASP A 14 8.95 -8.93 -22.98
N ASP A 15 7.82 -9.15 -22.28
CA ASP A 15 7.08 -8.16 -21.49
C ASP A 15 6.49 -8.82 -20.23
N THR A 16 6.49 -8.07 -19.12
CA THR A 16 6.40 -8.56 -17.75
C THR A 16 5.46 -7.75 -16.86
N ALA A 17 4.80 -6.68 -17.32
CA ALA A 17 4.01 -5.84 -16.40
C ALA A 17 2.88 -6.62 -15.69
N ASP A 18 2.19 -7.54 -16.39
CA ASP A 18 0.98 -8.21 -15.87
C ASP A 18 1.07 -9.75 -15.77
N ARG A 19 2.29 -10.30 -15.93
CA ARG A 19 2.52 -11.75 -16.07
C ARG A 19 3.09 -12.42 -14.81
N LEU A 20 3.35 -11.65 -13.76
CA LEU A 20 3.76 -12.15 -12.44
C LEU A 20 2.53 -12.46 -11.61
N VAL A 21 2.39 -13.71 -11.19
CA VAL A 21 1.25 -14.16 -10.37
C VAL A 21 1.75 -14.57 -8.99
N THR A 22 1.07 -14.09 -7.94
CA THR A 22 1.38 -14.43 -6.54
C THR A 22 0.44 -15.53 -6.05
N PHE A 23 0.98 -16.54 -5.38
CA PHE A 23 0.29 -17.73 -4.87
C PHE A 23 0.29 -17.79 -3.35
N VAL A 24 -0.54 -18.68 -2.79
CA VAL A 24 -0.55 -19.00 -1.36
C VAL A 24 0.78 -19.65 -0.96
N LEU A 25 1.35 -19.21 0.17
CA LEU A 25 2.54 -19.82 0.75
C LEU A 25 2.22 -21.19 1.34
N ALA A 26 3.15 -22.14 1.17
CA ALA A 26 3.03 -23.46 1.79
C ALA A 26 2.96 -23.35 3.32
N ARG A 27 2.06 -24.12 3.95
CA ARG A 27 1.86 -24.09 5.40
C ARG A 27 3.17 -24.49 6.10
N GLY A 28 3.80 -23.54 6.80
CA GLY A 28 5.09 -23.73 7.48
C GLY A 28 6.28 -22.98 6.86
N SER A 29 6.12 -22.31 5.71
CA SER A 29 7.17 -21.46 5.12
C SER A 29 7.27 -20.06 5.75
N GLY A 30 6.31 -19.69 6.62
CA GLY A 30 6.13 -18.34 7.17
C GLY A 30 7.18 -17.84 8.18
N ARG A 31 8.34 -18.50 8.35
CA ARG A 31 9.43 -17.97 9.19
C ARG A 31 10.66 -17.69 8.32
N SER A 32 10.82 -16.42 7.92
CA SER A 32 12.04 -15.78 7.37
C SER A 32 12.05 -15.27 5.91
N THR A 33 10.92 -14.88 5.32
CA THR A 33 10.92 -14.44 3.90
C THR A 33 11.23 -12.96 3.67
N ALA A 34 10.83 -12.01 4.53
CA ALA A 34 11.08 -10.58 4.28
C ALA A 34 12.59 -10.24 4.20
N ALA A 35 13.37 -10.64 5.23
CA ALA A 35 14.82 -10.40 5.26
C ALA A 35 15.63 -11.22 4.25
N ARG A 36 15.03 -12.26 3.65
CA ARG A 36 15.66 -13.14 2.65
C ARG A 36 15.31 -12.69 1.23
N ALA A 37 14.11 -12.16 1.01
CA ALA A 37 13.67 -11.54 -0.24
C ALA A 37 14.51 -10.30 -0.56
N GLU A 38 14.90 -9.50 0.44
CA GLU A 38 15.81 -8.35 0.27
C GLU A 38 17.23 -8.73 -0.22
N ARG A 39 17.60 -10.02 -0.16
CA ARG A 39 18.94 -10.52 -0.53
C ARG A 39 18.92 -11.55 -1.66
N ALA A 40 17.74 -11.91 -2.17
CA ALA A 40 17.60 -12.91 -3.21
C ALA A 40 17.59 -12.24 -4.60
N VAL A 41 18.42 -12.75 -5.52
CA VAL A 41 18.31 -12.39 -6.94
C VAL A 41 17.20 -13.26 -7.54
N GLY A 42 16.02 -12.68 -7.76
CA GLY A 42 14.84 -13.38 -8.30
C GLY A 42 13.53 -12.91 -7.66
N HIS A 43 12.40 -13.47 -8.10
CA HIS A 43 11.10 -13.23 -7.45
C HIS A 43 10.93 -14.12 -6.20
N PRO A 44 10.05 -13.74 -5.26
CA PRO A 44 9.67 -14.58 -4.12
C PRO A 44 9.23 -16.00 -4.51
N GLU A 45 9.39 -16.95 -3.57
CA GLU A 45 9.09 -18.39 -3.77
C GLU A 45 7.61 -18.70 -4.07
N ASN A 46 6.72 -17.77 -3.77
CA ASN A 46 5.30 -17.86 -4.06
C ASN A 46 4.89 -17.00 -5.26
N GLN A 47 5.83 -16.40 -5.98
CA GLN A 47 5.55 -15.66 -7.22
C GLN A 47 6.07 -16.46 -8.40
N GLY A 48 5.45 -16.32 -9.57
CA GLY A 48 5.91 -16.98 -10.79
C GLY A 48 5.48 -16.23 -12.04
N TRP A 49 6.32 -16.31 -13.07
CA TRP A 49 6.06 -15.72 -14.38
C TRP A 49 5.29 -16.69 -15.28
N PHE A 50 4.27 -16.21 -15.99
CA PHE A 50 3.46 -17.04 -16.90
C PHE A 50 3.30 -16.38 -18.26
N CYS A 51 3.45 -17.15 -19.34
CA CYS A 51 3.12 -16.67 -20.68
C CYS A 51 1.60 -16.57 -20.86
N ASP A 52 1.17 -15.93 -21.95
CA ASP A 52 -0.25 -15.68 -22.24
C ASP A 52 -1.11 -16.96 -22.27
N VAL A 53 -0.49 -18.09 -22.63
CA VAL A 53 -1.15 -19.40 -22.63
C VAL A 53 -1.48 -19.89 -21.22
N HIS A 54 -0.62 -19.61 -20.23
CA HIS A 54 -0.74 -20.18 -18.89
C HIS A 54 -1.20 -19.17 -17.83
N VAL A 55 -1.17 -17.87 -18.13
CA VAL A 55 -1.47 -16.81 -17.15
C VAL A 55 -2.91 -16.89 -16.61
N ALA A 56 -3.89 -17.25 -17.45
CA ALA A 56 -5.27 -17.37 -17.03
C ALA A 56 -5.48 -18.51 -16.02
N ALA A 57 -4.90 -19.69 -16.31
CA ALA A 57 -4.94 -20.84 -15.42
C ALA A 57 -4.17 -20.59 -14.10
N ALA A 58 -3.02 -19.92 -14.19
CA ALA A 58 -2.24 -19.52 -13.03
C ALA A 58 -3.04 -18.58 -12.11
N ARG A 59 -3.73 -17.57 -12.68
CA ARG A 59 -4.57 -16.65 -11.92
C ARG A 59 -5.74 -17.36 -11.24
N ALA A 60 -6.39 -18.31 -11.90
CA ALA A 60 -7.49 -19.09 -11.30
C ALA A 60 -7.04 -19.91 -10.06
N LEU A 61 -5.78 -20.31 -10.00
CA LEU A 61 -5.22 -21.11 -8.91
C LEU A 61 -4.54 -20.28 -7.81
N SER A 62 -4.27 -19.01 -8.08
CA SER A 62 -3.45 -18.12 -7.23
C SER A 62 -3.96 -18.00 -5.79
N ALA A 63 -5.29 -17.93 -5.60
CA ALA A 63 -5.91 -17.74 -4.30
C ALA A 63 -5.98 -19.01 -3.43
N THR A 64 -5.83 -20.19 -4.01
CA THR A 64 -6.11 -21.47 -3.32
C THR A 64 -4.95 -22.45 -3.34
N SER A 65 -3.97 -22.25 -4.23
CA SER A 65 -2.88 -23.19 -4.48
C SER A 65 -1.52 -22.56 -4.22
N THR A 66 -0.53 -23.41 -3.93
CA THR A 66 0.88 -23.00 -3.97
C THR A 66 1.35 -22.90 -5.42
N LEU A 67 2.41 -22.13 -5.68
CA LEU A 67 3.03 -22.04 -7.01
C LEU A 67 3.35 -23.43 -7.58
N ALA A 68 3.93 -24.30 -6.77
CA ALA A 68 4.32 -25.66 -7.19
C ALA A 68 3.10 -26.52 -7.59
N ASP A 69 1.99 -26.40 -6.86
CA ASP A 69 0.75 -27.12 -7.17
C ASP A 69 0.08 -26.55 -8.42
N ALA A 70 0.09 -25.23 -8.58
CA ALA A 70 -0.45 -24.56 -9.76
C ALA A 70 0.32 -24.92 -11.04
N VAL A 71 1.66 -24.94 -10.98
CA VAL A 71 2.50 -25.39 -12.10
C VAL A 71 2.24 -26.86 -12.42
N ARG A 72 2.05 -27.72 -11.41
CA ARG A 72 1.72 -29.14 -11.62
C ARG A 72 0.39 -29.31 -12.34
N ALA A 73 -0.65 -28.61 -11.88
CA ALA A 73 -1.99 -28.64 -12.48
C ALA A 73 -1.99 -28.08 -13.92
N ALA A 74 -1.22 -27.02 -14.18
CA ALA A 74 -1.08 -26.46 -15.52
C ALA A 74 -0.35 -27.44 -16.49
N ARG A 75 0.63 -28.21 -16.00
CA ARG A 75 1.37 -29.19 -16.81
C ARG A 75 0.58 -30.46 -17.12
N SER A 76 -0.30 -30.90 -16.23
CA SER A 76 -1.08 -32.13 -16.43
C SER A 76 -2.26 -31.96 -17.40
N GLY A 77 -2.58 -30.73 -17.81
CA GLY A 77 -3.73 -30.48 -18.68
C GLY A 77 -5.08 -30.67 -17.97
N ASP A 78 -5.09 -30.84 -16.63
CA ASP A 78 -6.30 -30.98 -15.81
C ASP A 78 -7.17 -29.71 -15.76
N ALA A 79 -6.78 -28.66 -16.50
CA ALA A 79 -7.54 -27.42 -16.64
C ALA A 79 -8.94 -27.61 -17.24
N SER A 80 -9.22 -28.72 -17.93
CA SER A 80 -10.53 -29.02 -18.53
C SER A 80 -11.60 -29.44 -17.51
N GLY A 81 -11.24 -29.73 -16.26
CA GLY A 81 -12.17 -30.04 -15.16
C GLY A 81 -12.40 -28.89 -14.19
N MET A 82 -11.89 -27.70 -14.50
CA MET A 82 -11.91 -26.57 -13.57
C MET A 82 -13.28 -25.89 -13.60
N PRO A 83 -13.91 -25.62 -12.43
CA PRO A 83 -15.08 -24.76 -12.37
C PRO A 83 -14.72 -23.43 -13.02
N GLU A 84 -15.60 -22.94 -13.88
CA GLU A 84 -15.53 -21.58 -14.40
C GLU A 84 -15.26 -20.64 -13.22
N PRO A 85 -14.18 -19.83 -13.25
CA PRO A 85 -13.83 -19.01 -12.12
C PRO A 85 -15.02 -18.09 -11.86
N SER A 86 -15.73 -18.36 -10.77
CA SER A 86 -16.60 -17.36 -10.21
C SER A 86 -15.71 -16.14 -9.97
N PRO A 87 -16.08 -14.95 -10.46
CA PRO A 87 -15.35 -13.74 -10.09
C PRO A 87 -15.23 -13.79 -8.56
N PRO A 88 -14.01 -13.58 -8.00
CA PRO A 88 -13.89 -13.52 -6.56
C PRO A 88 -14.97 -12.55 -6.07
N PRO A 89 -15.67 -12.86 -4.96
CA PRO A 89 -16.52 -11.85 -4.34
C PRO A 89 -15.65 -10.59 -4.25
N ALA A 90 -16.15 -9.47 -4.76
CA ALA A 90 -15.43 -8.21 -4.64
C ALA A 90 -15.28 -7.98 -3.13
N ASP A 91 -14.09 -8.30 -2.60
CA ASP A 91 -13.74 -7.91 -1.24
C ASP A 91 -14.02 -6.41 -1.17
N PRO A 92 -14.64 -5.92 -0.08
CA PRO A 92 -14.91 -4.50 0.05
C PRO A 92 -13.59 -3.77 -0.21
N ALA A 93 -13.58 -2.94 -1.25
CA ALA A 93 -12.36 -2.28 -1.71
C ALA A 93 -11.70 -1.61 -0.51
N GLU A 94 -10.48 -2.05 -0.18
CA GLU A 94 -9.73 -1.43 0.90
C GLU A 94 -9.60 0.06 0.61
N PRO A 95 -9.75 0.94 1.62
CA PRO A 95 -9.71 2.37 1.37
C PRO A 95 -8.35 2.74 0.79
N SER A 96 -8.36 3.55 -0.28
CA SER A 96 -7.13 4.12 -0.84
C SER A 96 -6.43 5.03 0.17
N TRP A 97 -5.11 5.20 0.03
CA TRP A 97 -4.38 6.15 0.88
C TRP A 97 -4.88 7.59 0.71
N GLU A 98 -5.37 7.97 -0.48
CA GLU A 98 -5.99 9.27 -0.73
C GLU A 98 -7.28 9.43 0.09
N THR A 99 -8.11 8.39 0.13
CA THR A 99 -9.33 8.37 0.95
C THR A 99 -8.98 8.53 2.42
N VAL A 100 -7.99 7.78 2.92
CA VAL A 100 -7.54 7.91 4.32
C VAL A 100 -6.97 9.30 4.59
N ALA A 101 -6.12 9.82 3.72
CA ALA A 101 -5.55 11.16 3.86
C ALA A 101 -6.65 12.23 3.92
N GLN A 102 -7.67 12.11 3.07
CA GLN A 102 -8.79 13.04 3.04
C GLN A 102 -9.65 12.94 4.30
N SER A 103 -9.96 11.72 4.76
CA SER A 103 -10.70 11.49 6.00
C SER A 103 -9.95 11.99 7.23
N LEU A 104 -8.63 11.83 7.30
CA LEU A 104 -7.84 12.37 8.39
C LEU A 104 -7.77 13.90 8.35
N ARG A 105 -7.69 14.51 7.16
CA ARG A 105 -7.78 15.97 7.01
C ARG A 105 -9.11 16.53 7.51
N SER A 106 -10.23 15.91 7.16
CA SER A 106 -11.55 16.36 7.61
C SER A 106 -11.76 16.17 9.12
N THR A 107 -11.10 15.17 9.69
CA THR A 107 -11.17 14.85 11.13
C THR A 107 -10.26 15.75 11.98
N LEU A 108 -9.26 16.40 11.37
CA LEU A 108 -8.24 17.19 12.06
C LEU A 108 -8.81 18.28 13.00
N PRO A 109 -9.84 19.07 12.63
CA PRO A 109 -10.42 20.07 13.53
C PRO A 109 -11.10 19.44 14.76
N ALA A 110 -11.80 18.31 14.58
CA ALA A 110 -12.44 17.60 15.70
C ALA A 110 -11.39 17.00 16.65
N LEU A 111 -10.28 16.50 16.11
CA LEU A 111 -9.13 16.03 16.91
C LEU A 111 -8.48 17.17 17.70
N ALA A 112 -8.29 18.32 17.07
CA ALA A 112 -7.78 19.52 17.74
C ALA A 112 -8.70 19.97 18.88
N ALA A 113 -10.01 20.04 18.64
CA ALA A 113 -10.98 20.36 19.68
C ALA A 113 -10.95 19.38 20.86
N ALA A 114 -10.80 18.08 20.58
CA ALA A 114 -10.73 17.04 21.61
C ALA A 114 -9.51 17.19 22.55
N ILE A 115 -8.49 17.95 22.15
CA ILE A 115 -7.32 18.25 22.98
C ILE A 115 -7.20 19.74 23.37
N GLY A 116 -8.27 20.51 23.20
CA GLY A 116 -8.34 21.92 23.63
C GLY A 116 -7.71 22.93 22.66
N LEU A 117 -7.68 22.62 21.36
CA LEU A 117 -7.14 23.49 20.30
C LEU A 117 -8.24 23.97 19.32
N ASP A 118 -9.49 24.04 19.74
CA ASP A 118 -10.65 24.38 18.89
C ASP A 118 -10.58 25.79 18.28
N ASP A 119 -9.96 26.75 18.97
CA ASP A 119 -9.79 28.13 18.50
C ASP A 119 -8.45 28.37 17.76
N VAL A 120 -7.64 27.33 17.57
CA VAL A 120 -6.30 27.46 16.97
C VAL A 120 -6.38 27.22 15.47
N ARG A 121 -5.95 28.22 14.70
CA ARG A 121 -5.96 28.12 13.24
C ARG A 121 -4.88 27.13 12.75
N PRO A 122 -5.21 26.18 11.86
CA PRO A 122 -4.21 25.30 11.25
C PRO A 122 -3.24 26.09 10.37
N VAL A 123 -1.96 25.73 10.47
CA VAL A 123 -0.88 26.17 9.58
C VAL A 123 -0.57 25.02 8.64
N THR A 124 -0.60 25.27 7.33
CA THR A 124 -0.26 24.27 6.32
C THR A 124 0.96 24.71 5.54
N GLU A 125 1.95 23.83 5.47
CA GLU A 125 3.17 24.00 4.70
C GLU A 125 3.26 22.92 3.62
N SER A 126 3.74 23.30 2.43
CA SER A 126 3.96 22.40 1.31
C SER A 126 5.39 22.57 0.81
N THR A 127 6.07 21.45 0.62
CA THR A 127 7.46 21.40 0.17
C THR A 127 7.62 20.34 -0.92
N ARG A 128 8.54 20.60 -1.86
CA ARG A 128 9.01 19.63 -2.84
C ARG A 128 10.53 19.53 -2.77
N GLU A 129 11.03 18.32 -2.57
CA GLU A 129 12.46 18.02 -2.52
C GLU A 129 12.85 17.09 -3.65
N TRP A 130 13.78 17.51 -4.49
CA TRP A 130 14.24 16.72 -5.64
C TRP A 130 15.47 15.88 -5.27
N THR A 131 15.55 14.67 -5.83
CA THR A 131 16.69 13.76 -5.66
C THR A 131 17.31 13.46 -7.04
N PRO A 132 18.25 14.30 -7.51
CA PRO A 132 18.96 14.05 -8.76
C PRO A 132 19.66 12.69 -8.77
N MET A 133 19.55 11.95 -9.86
CA MET A 133 20.13 10.62 -10.03
C MET A 133 20.59 10.44 -11.48
N ASP A 134 21.73 9.77 -11.70
CA ASP A 134 22.25 9.43 -13.04
C ASP A 134 22.36 10.62 -14.02
N GLY A 135 22.65 11.81 -13.51
CA GLY A 135 22.76 13.04 -14.31
C GLY A 135 21.43 13.69 -14.67
N ALA A 136 20.30 13.10 -14.28
CA ALA A 136 18.99 13.72 -14.38
C ALA A 136 18.80 14.75 -13.25
N GLY A 137 18.43 15.98 -13.63
CA GLY A 137 18.12 17.08 -12.70
C GLY A 137 16.64 17.47 -12.76
N PRO A 138 16.18 18.36 -11.85
CA PRO A 138 14.79 18.76 -11.78
C PRO A 138 14.27 19.43 -13.06
N PRO A 139 12.98 19.27 -13.38
CA PRO A 139 12.01 18.27 -12.89
C PRO A 139 12.14 16.81 -13.36
N TRP A 140 13.19 16.40 -14.06
CA TRP A 140 13.31 15.06 -14.67
C TRP A 140 13.93 14.01 -13.73
N CYS A 141 13.83 14.20 -12.42
CA CYS A 141 14.41 13.29 -11.43
C CYS A 141 13.39 12.99 -10.32
N PRO A 142 13.59 11.91 -9.55
CA PRO A 142 12.72 11.58 -8.43
C PRO A 142 12.55 12.74 -7.45
N TYR A 143 11.39 12.84 -6.82
CA TYR A 143 11.12 13.89 -5.84
C TYR A 143 10.16 13.44 -4.75
N ILE A 144 10.15 14.20 -3.66
CA ILE A 144 9.24 14.03 -2.54
C ILE A 144 8.42 15.30 -2.39
N ASP A 145 7.10 15.17 -2.50
CA ASP A 145 6.15 16.20 -2.08
C ASP A 145 5.73 15.92 -0.64
N ARG A 146 5.85 16.93 0.23
CA ARG A 146 5.36 16.84 1.62
C ARG A 146 4.44 18.01 1.92
N VAL A 147 3.22 17.68 2.35
CA VAL A 147 2.24 18.63 2.89
C VAL A 147 2.06 18.35 4.36
N THR A 148 2.32 19.33 5.21
CA THR A 148 2.15 19.21 6.66
C THR A 148 1.15 20.25 7.15
N THR A 149 0.12 19.82 7.85
CA THR A 149 -0.82 20.69 8.56
C THR A 149 -0.60 20.53 10.06
N VAL A 150 -0.41 21.63 10.76
CA VAL A 150 -0.16 21.68 12.21
C VAL A 150 -1.16 22.60 12.88
N ILE A 151 -1.70 22.17 14.02
CA ILE A 151 -2.49 22.97 14.96
C ILE A 151 -1.76 22.86 16.29
N GLU A 152 -1.22 23.96 16.81
CA GLU A 152 -0.36 23.95 18.01
C GLU A 152 -0.58 25.19 18.87
N HIS A 153 -0.75 24.98 20.18
CA HIS A 153 -0.83 26.04 21.19
C HIS A 153 -0.49 25.47 22.58
N ASP A 154 0.22 26.26 23.41
CA ASP A 154 0.48 25.96 24.82
C ASP A 154 0.93 24.52 25.15
N GLY A 155 1.83 23.96 24.31
CA GLY A 155 2.39 22.62 24.51
C GLY A 155 1.46 21.46 24.12
N ALA A 156 0.33 21.76 23.48
CA ALA A 156 -0.51 20.80 22.78
C ALA A 156 -0.39 21.01 21.25
N ARG A 157 -0.37 19.91 20.51
CA ARG A 157 -0.11 19.86 19.08
C ARG A 157 -0.84 18.69 18.43
N VAL A 158 -1.54 18.96 17.33
CA VAL A 158 -1.92 17.95 16.34
C VAL A 158 -1.21 18.27 15.03
N SER A 159 -0.58 17.27 14.41
CA SER A 159 0.00 17.43 13.08
C SER A 159 -0.35 16.27 12.16
N LEU A 160 -0.72 16.60 10.92
CA LEU A 160 -0.94 15.67 9.83
C LEU A 160 0.09 15.93 8.73
N ALA A 161 0.98 14.99 8.47
CA ALA A 161 1.95 15.03 7.40
C ALA A 161 1.59 14.01 6.32
N ILE A 162 1.58 14.44 5.07
CA ILE A 162 1.31 13.61 3.89
C ILE A 162 2.52 13.74 2.99
N GLU A 163 3.20 12.63 2.78
CA GLU A 163 4.42 12.54 1.98
C GLU A 163 4.17 11.64 0.77
N ARG A 164 4.57 12.11 -0.41
CA ARG A 164 4.47 11.38 -1.67
C ARG A 164 5.85 11.37 -2.32
N ALA A 165 6.42 10.18 -2.49
CA ALA A 165 7.65 9.99 -3.23
C ALA A 165 7.32 9.56 -4.65
N HIS A 166 7.88 10.26 -5.62
CA HIS A 166 7.63 10.14 -7.04
C HIS A 166 8.90 9.73 -7.76
N TRP A 167 8.81 8.80 -8.71
CA TRP A 167 9.89 8.57 -9.68
C TRP A 167 9.88 9.65 -10.75
N ASN A 168 8.68 10.09 -11.15
CA ASN A 168 8.37 11.18 -12.07
C ASN A 168 6.95 11.68 -11.78
N ASP A 169 6.45 12.68 -12.53
CA ASP A 169 5.13 13.29 -12.29
C ASP A 169 3.95 12.29 -12.44
N ASP A 170 4.12 11.22 -13.21
CA ASP A 170 3.08 10.23 -13.49
C ASP A 170 3.19 8.97 -12.61
N GLU A 171 4.32 8.76 -11.94
CA GLU A 171 4.64 7.51 -11.23
C GLU A 171 4.94 7.75 -9.75
N LEU A 172 3.98 7.35 -8.91
CA LEU A 172 4.09 7.38 -7.46
C LEU A 172 4.81 6.12 -6.95
N ALA A 173 5.96 6.30 -6.32
CA ALA A 173 6.74 5.22 -5.71
C ALA A 173 6.21 4.82 -4.32
N ARG A 174 5.82 5.81 -3.51
CA ARG A 174 5.39 5.64 -2.12
C ARG A 174 4.49 6.79 -1.68
N ALA A 175 3.50 6.50 -0.85
CA ALA A 175 2.80 7.51 -0.06
C ALA A 175 2.86 7.16 1.44
N ASP A 176 2.92 8.16 2.29
CA ASP A 176 2.85 8.00 3.75
C ASP A 176 2.01 9.11 4.35
N VAL A 177 1.08 8.74 5.24
CA VAL A 177 0.20 9.64 5.96
C VAL A 177 0.47 9.45 7.45
N ARG A 178 0.96 10.51 8.10
CA ARG A 178 1.30 10.49 9.52
C ARG A 178 0.47 11.51 10.27
N LEU A 179 -0.33 11.03 11.21
CA LEU A 179 -0.98 11.84 12.22
C LEU A 179 -0.20 11.74 13.53
N ALA A 180 0.10 12.86 14.16
CA ALA A 180 0.68 12.89 15.50
C ALA A 180 -0.15 13.81 16.38
N VAL A 181 -0.36 13.37 17.63
CA VAL A 181 -1.06 14.09 18.69
C VAL A 181 -0.13 14.11 19.89
N ASP A 182 0.27 15.31 20.30
CA ASP A 182 1.11 15.57 21.45
C ASP A 182 0.39 16.56 22.36
N ALA A 183 0.07 16.18 23.59
CA ALA A 183 -0.62 17.01 24.56
C ALA A 183 -0.24 16.56 25.98
N PRO A 184 -0.47 17.39 27.02
CA PRO A 184 -0.19 16.99 28.39
C PRO A 184 -0.85 15.65 28.76
N GLY A 185 -0.02 14.63 29.04
CA GLY A 185 -0.47 13.27 29.36
C GLY A 185 -0.83 12.38 28.16
N VAL A 186 -0.60 12.85 26.93
CA VAL A 186 -0.94 12.15 25.69
C VAL A 186 0.18 12.34 24.66
N ALA A 187 0.88 11.26 24.30
CA ALA A 187 1.79 11.26 23.16
C ALA A 187 1.47 10.05 22.29
N ALA A 188 0.91 10.30 21.10
CA ALA A 188 0.49 9.25 20.19
C ALA A 188 0.82 9.62 18.74
N SER A 189 1.24 8.63 17.97
CA SER A 189 1.46 8.77 16.54
C SER A 189 0.78 7.63 15.81
N VAL A 190 0.03 8.00 14.77
CA VAL A 190 -0.57 7.09 13.81
C VAL A 190 0.13 7.28 12.49
N SER A 191 0.71 6.19 11.98
CA SER A 191 1.33 6.16 10.65
C SER A 191 0.52 5.21 9.78
N VAL A 192 0.25 5.65 8.56
CA VAL A 192 -0.42 4.88 7.52
C VAL A 192 0.47 4.97 6.29
N ALA A 193 1.24 3.90 6.02
CA ALA A 193 2.17 3.88 4.90
C ALA A 193 1.64 2.99 3.78
N ARG A 194 1.80 3.45 2.54
CA ARG A 194 1.66 2.66 1.32
C ARG A 194 3.02 2.10 0.91
N GLY A 195 3.10 0.81 0.61
CA GLY A 195 4.26 0.19 -0.03
C GLY A 195 4.28 0.39 -1.55
N PRO A 196 5.40 0.13 -2.24
CA PRO A 196 5.48 0.25 -3.70
C PRO A 196 4.46 -0.69 -4.38
N GLY A 197 3.66 -0.17 -5.30
CA GLY A 197 2.86 -0.95 -6.24
C GLY A 197 1.47 -1.45 -5.80
N GLY A 198 0.89 -0.98 -4.69
CA GLY A 198 -0.48 -1.35 -4.29
C GLY A 198 -1.33 -0.16 -3.84
N ASP A 199 -2.61 -0.11 -4.21
CA ASP A 199 -3.54 0.99 -3.86
C ASP A 199 -4.07 0.92 -2.42
N SER A 200 -3.73 -0.15 -1.70
CA SER A 200 -4.20 -0.36 -0.34
C SER A 200 -3.33 0.28 0.74
N VAL A 201 -3.99 0.61 1.83
CA VAL A 201 -3.38 1.04 3.09
C VAL A 201 -2.53 -0.10 3.67
N GLY A 202 -1.26 0.17 3.95
CA GLY A 202 -0.40 -0.77 4.66
C GLY A 202 -0.63 -0.76 6.18
N GLU A 203 0.45 -0.87 6.94
CA GLU A 203 0.39 -1.05 8.39
C GLU A 203 -0.06 0.22 9.12
N VAL A 204 -1.13 0.11 9.92
CA VAL A 204 -1.58 1.16 10.86
C VAL A 204 -1.01 0.88 12.25
N ARG A 205 -0.30 1.84 12.83
CA ARG A 205 0.26 1.74 14.19
C ARG A 205 -0.26 2.85 15.11
N GLY A 206 -0.26 2.60 16.42
CA GLY A 206 -0.39 3.64 17.45
C GLY A 206 -1.78 4.24 17.71
N VAL A 207 -2.82 3.79 17.01
CA VAL A 207 -4.22 4.25 17.22
C VAL A 207 -4.69 4.01 18.67
N ASP A 208 -4.28 2.91 19.28
CA ASP A 208 -4.68 2.56 20.65
C ASP A 208 -4.04 3.44 21.74
N ALA A 209 -3.00 4.20 21.40
CA ALA A 209 -2.37 5.16 22.31
C ALA A 209 -3.11 6.51 22.36
N LEU A 210 -4.10 6.73 21.48
CA LEU A 210 -4.89 7.96 21.45
C LEU A 210 -5.92 8.01 22.59
N PRO A 211 -6.27 9.21 23.10
CA PRO A 211 -7.42 9.40 23.98
C PRO A 211 -8.69 8.84 23.35
N GLU A 212 -9.65 8.38 24.15
CA GLU A 212 -10.84 7.67 23.65
C GLU A 212 -11.60 8.45 22.56
N GLY A 213 -11.82 9.75 22.73
CA GLY A 213 -12.45 10.59 21.71
C GLY A 213 -11.65 10.64 20.41
N ALA A 214 -10.34 10.87 20.49
CA ALA A 214 -9.45 10.95 19.33
C ALA A 214 -9.30 9.59 18.62
N ARG A 215 -9.27 8.50 19.38
CA ARG A 215 -9.20 7.14 18.88
C ARG A 215 -10.43 6.76 18.07
N SER A 216 -11.63 7.10 18.55
CA SER A 216 -12.87 6.82 17.82
C SER A 216 -12.91 7.57 16.49
N LEU A 217 -12.56 8.87 16.51
CA LEU A 217 -12.45 9.70 15.32
C LEU A 217 -11.45 9.15 14.30
N VAL A 218 -10.28 8.72 14.75
CA VAL A 218 -9.25 8.16 13.87
C VAL A 218 -9.68 6.79 13.32
N ARG A 219 -10.30 5.93 14.12
CA ARG A 219 -10.82 4.64 13.63
C ARG A 219 -11.91 4.83 12.58
N GLU A 220 -12.81 5.79 12.80
CA GLU A 220 -13.84 6.14 11.82
C GLU A 220 -13.20 6.65 10.51
N ALA A 221 -12.22 7.55 10.60
CA ALA A 221 -11.50 8.06 9.44
C ALA A 221 -10.75 6.97 8.66
N LEU A 222 -10.19 5.98 9.35
CA LEU A 222 -9.51 4.83 8.74
C LEU A 222 -10.47 3.78 8.17
N SER A 223 -11.71 3.73 8.68
CA SER A 223 -12.73 2.77 8.25
C SER A 223 -13.68 3.35 7.19
N ALA A 224 -13.56 4.64 6.88
CA ALA A 224 -14.38 5.30 5.89
C ALA A 224 -14.16 4.65 4.50
N GLN A 225 -15.16 3.89 4.04
CA GLN A 225 -15.20 3.35 2.69
C GLN A 225 -15.31 4.49 1.67
N GLN A 226 -14.79 4.29 0.46
CA GLN A 226 -15.07 5.20 -0.64
C GLN A 226 -16.60 5.33 -0.80
N PRO A 227 -17.15 6.56 -0.87
CA PRO A 227 -18.52 6.70 -1.35
C PRO A 227 -18.58 6.08 -2.76
N PRO A 228 -19.67 5.37 -3.10
CA PRO A 228 -19.82 4.81 -4.43
C PRO A 228 -19.66 5.94 -5.46
N LEU A 229 -18.82 5.72 -6.47
CA LEU A 229 -18.76 6.58 -7.64
C LEU A 229 -20.18 6.59 -8.24
N GLU A 230 -20.86 7.72 -8.19
CA GLU A 230 -22.08 7.93 -8.97
C GLU A 230 -21.67 8.06 -10.44
N ASP A 231 -22.08 7.09 -11.27
CA ASP A 231 -21.93 7.08 -12.73
C ASP A 231 -22.77 8.17 -13.42
#